data_AF-A0A2E9CGV8-F1
#
_entry.id   AF-A0A2E9CGV8-F1
#
_cell.length_a   1.000
_cell.length_b   1.000
_cell.length_c   1.000
_cell.angle_alpha   90.00
_cell.angle_beta   90.00
_cell.angle_gamma   90.00
#
_symmetry.space_group_name_H-M   'P 1'
#
loop_
_entity.id
_entity.type
_entity.pdbx_description
1 polymer ?
#
loop_
_entity_poly.entity_id
_entity_poly.type
_entity_poly.pdbx_seq_one_letter_code
_entity_poly.pdbx_strand_id
1 'polypeptide(L)' 'MDSQPKPARSTLSMRRKKEREDAAGYKRSTYALSPASLRVADEIQRRYQLGSREAAINALLELIDRDLFLWHDILVSERR' A
#
# COMPACT_ATOMS: atom_id res chain seq x y z
N MET A 1 -30.85 0.59 -29.93
CA MET A 1 -30.41 1.37 -28.76
C MET A 1 -29.57 0.45 -27.90
N ASP A 2 -28.25 0.68 -27.90
CA ASP A 2 -27.29 -0.18 -27.21
C ASP A 2 -27.47 -0.12 -25.69
N SER A 3 -27.90 -1.24 -25.11
CA SER A 3 -27.94 -1.45 -23.67
C SER A 3 -26.50 -1.70 -23.18
N GLN A 4 -25.76 -0.62 -22.93
CA GLN A 4 -24.47 -0.70 -22.25
C GLN A 4 -24.67 -1.34 -20.86
N PRO A 5 -23.91 -2.38 -20.49
CA PRO A 5 -24.08 -3.07 -19.22
C PRO A 5 -23.74 -2.11 -18.06
N LYS A 6 -24.64 -2.02 -17.07
CA LYS A 6 -24.39 -1.23 -15.85
C LYS A 6 -23.13 -1.77 -15.16
N PRO A 7 -22.18 -0.90 -14.78
CA PRO A 7 -20.95 -1.36 -14.15
C PRO A 7 -21.27 -2.07 -12.83
N ALA A 8 -20.57 -3.18 -12.59
CA ALA A 8 -20.70 -3.93 -11.35
C ALA A 8 -20.41 -3.04 -10.13
N ARG A 9 -21.07 -3.31 -9.01
CA ARG A 9 -20.87 -2.54 -7.76
C ARG A 9 -19.41 -2.53 -7.30
N SER A 10 -18.65 -3.59 -7.58
CA SER A 10 -17.21 -3.67 -7.33
C SER A 10 -16.43 -2.61 -8.12
N THR A 11 -16.76 -2.38 -9.38
CA THR A 11 -16.15 -1.35 -10.23
C THR A 11 -16.39 0.05 -9.68
N LEU A 12 -17.61 0.32 -9.21
CA LEU A 12 -17.95 1.61 -8.58
C LEU A 12 -17.22 1.81 -7.25
N SER A 13 -17.09 0.76 -6.44
CA SER A 13 -16.34 0.81 -5.16
C SER A 13 -14.86 1.10 -5.40
N MET A 14 -14.24 0.40 -6.37
CA MET A 14 -12.84 0.62 -6.75
C MET A 14 -12.61 2.03 -7.29
N ARG A 15 -13.55 2.55 -8.10
CA ARG A 15 -13.47 3.92 -8.59
C ARG A 15 -13.53 4.95 -7.46
N ARG A 16 -14.46 4.79 -6.51
CA ARG A 16 -14.56 5.68 -5.35
C ARG A 16 -13.34 5.58 -4.43
N LYS A 17 -12.76 4.39 -4.26
CA LYS A 17 -11.50 4.21 -3.54
C LYS A 17 -10.39 5.03 -4.23
N LYS A 18 -10.23 4.88 -5.54
CA LYS A 18 -9.26 5.64 -6.34
C LYS A 18 -9.44 7.15 -6.22
N GLU A 19 -10.67 7.66 -6.36
CA GLU A 19 -10.96 9.09 -6.25
C GLU A 19 -10.55 9.66 -4.87
N ARG A 20 -10.75 8.89 -3.79
CA ARG A 20 -10.31 9.28 -2.45
C ARG A 20 -8.78 9.29 -2.31
N GLU A 21 -8.11 8.29 -2.88
CA GLU A 21 -6.65 8.19 -2.87
C GLU A 21 -6.00 9.33 -3.66
N ASP A 22 -6.51 9.61 -4.86
CA ASP A 22 -6.05 10.70 -5.71
C ASP A 22 -6.21 12.06 -5.00
N ALA A 23 -7.36 12.29 -4.35
CA ALA A 23 -7.61 13.52 -3.57
C ALA A 23 -6.69 13.66 -2.35
N ALA A 24 -6.27 12.55 -1.75
CA ALA A 24 -5.31 12.53 -0.64
C ALA A 24 -3.84 12.56 -1.10
N GLY A 25 -3.58 12.68 -2.41
CA GLY A 25 -2.24 12.80 -2.98
C GLY A 25 -1.48 11.48 -3.12
N TYR A 26 -2.15 10.33 -2.95
CA TYR A 26 -1.50 9.02 -3.05
C TYR A 26 -0.99 8.82 -4.49
N LYS A 27 0.19 8.20 -4.60
CA LYS A 27 0.78 7.82 -5.89
C LYS A 27 0.80 6.30 -5.99
N ARG A 28 0.31 5.78 -7.11
CA ARG A 28 0.30 4.34 -7.37
C ARG A 28 1.63 3.93 -7.98
N SER A 29 2.28 2.97 -7.34
CA SER A 29 3.54 2.39 -7.79
C SER A 29 3.40 0.87 -7.84
N THR A 30 4.07 0.25 -8.80
CA THR A 30 4.11 -1.21 -8.95
C THR A 30 5.49 -1.70 -8.52
N TYR A 31 5.52 -2.60 -7.54
CA TYR A 31 6.76 -3.16 -7.01
C TYR A 31 6.75 -4.68 -7.10
N ALA A 32 7.91 -5.27 -7.40
CA ALA A 32 8.15 -6.69 -7.21
C ALA A 32 8.65 -6.91 -5.78
N LEU A 33 7.88 -7.65 -4.98
CA LEU A 33 8.24 -7.98 -3.60
C LEU A 33 8.74 -9.42 -3.51
N SER A 34 9.81 -9.63 -2.73
CA SER A 34 10.28 -10.99 -2.45
C SER A 34 9.22 -11.79 -1.68
N PRO A 35 9.24 -13.14 -1.74
CA PRO A 35 8.34 -13.97 -0.95
C PRO A 35 8.43 -13.69 0.56
N ALA A 36 9.62 -13.34 1.07
CA ALA A 36 9.81 -12.97 2.47
C ALA A 36 9.11 -11.65 2.81
N SER A 37 9.27 -10.63 1.95
CA SER A 37 8.61 -9.33 2.10
C SER A 37 7.09 -9.45 2.11
N LEU A 38 6.52 -10.33 1.28
CA LEU A 38 5.08 -10.61 1.27
C LEU A 38 4.61 -11.24 2.59
N ARG A 39 5.34 -12.20 3.14
CA ARG A 39 5.01 -12.81 4.45
C ARG A 39 5.01 -11.77 5.57
N VAL A 40 5.99 -10.88 5.59
CA VAL A 40 6.07 -9.79 6.57
C VAL A 40 4.86 -8.86 6.43
N ALA A 41 4.51 -8.43 5.21
CA ALA A 41 3.36 -7.58 4.99
C ALA A 41 2.04 -8.26 5.40
N ASP A 42 1.87 -9.55 5.12
CA ASP A 42 0.68 -10.32 5.52
C ASP A 42 0.60 -10.53 7.04
N GLU A 43 1.74 -10.66 7.73
CA GLU A 43 1.79 -10.71 9.19
C GLU A 43 1.40 -9.39 9.83
N ILE A 44 1.98 -8.27 9.36
CA ILE A 44 1.63 -6.92 9.81
C ILE A 44 0.14 -6.67 9.58
N GLN A 45 -0.36 -6.98 8.39
CA GLN A 45 -1.78 -6.82 8.07
C GLN A 45 -2.68 -7.56 9.06
N ARG A 46 -2.38 -8.84 9.36
CA ARG A 46 -3.15 -9.64 10.32
C ARG A 46 -3.05 -9.10 11.74
N ARG A 47 -1.84 -8.77 12.21
CA ARG A 47 -1.57 -8.31 13.57
C ARG A 47 -2.26 -6.99 13.89
N TYR A 48 -2.29 -6.07 12.93
CA TYR A 48 -2.88 -4.74 13.08
C TYR A 48 -4.27 -4.61 12.43
N GLN A 49 -4.85 -5.72 11.96
CA GLN A 49 -6.20 -5.78 11.36
C GLN A 49 -6.38 -4.77 10.21
N LEU A 50 -5.35 -4.59 9.39
CA LEU A 50 -5.36 -3.63 8.30
C LEU A 50 -6.19 -4.14 7.13
N GLY A 51 -6.90 -3.23 6.46
CA GLY A 51 -7.85 -3.57 5.39
C GLY A 51 -7.21 -4.10 4.10
N SER A 52 -5.87 -4.01 3.96
CA SER A 52 -5.14 -4.52 2.80
C SER A 52 -3.65 -4.64 3.08
N ARG A 53 -2.96 -5.39 2.22
CA ARG A 53 -1.49 -5.45 2.18
C ARG A 53 -0.88 -4.07 1.87
N GLU A 54 -1.53 -3.30 1.01
CA GLU A 54 -1.16 -1.92 0.71
C GLU A 54 -1.13 -1.05 1.97
N ALA A 55 -2.14 -1.15 2.83
CA ALA A 55 -2.18 -0.45 4.11
C ALA A 55 -1.04 -0.89 5.05
N ALA A 56 -0.69 -2.17 5.06
CA ALA A 56 0.45 -2.68 5.84
C ALA A 56 1.79 -2.16 5.35
N ILE A 57 2.00 -2.11 4.02
CA ILE A 57 3.22 -1.56 3.42
C ILE A 57 3.33 -0.07 3.71
N ASN A 58 2.24 0.71 3.54
CA ASN A 58 2.25 2.14 3.84
C ASN A 58 2.55 2.40 5.32
N ALA A 59 1.92 1.67 6.24
CA ALA A 59 2.20 1.81 7.67
C ALA A 59 3.67 1.54 8.03
N LEU A 60 4.29 0.54 7.37
CA LEU A 60 5.71 0.26 7.56
C LEU A 60 6.60 1.39 7.02
N LEU A 61 6.31 1.92 5.84
CA LEU A 61 7.06 3.03 5.26
C LEU A 61 6.90 4.32 6.08
N GLU A 62 5.70 4.60 6.59
CA GLU A 62 5.45 5.73 7.49
C GLU A 62 6.14 5.56 8.86
N LEU A 63 6.28 4.33 9.36
CA LEU A 63 7.04 4.05 10.58
C LEU A 63 8.53 4.33 10.35
N ILE A 64 9.09 3.84 9.24
CA ILE A 64 10.47 4.13 8.84
C ILE A 64 10.65 5.65 8.74
N ASP A 65 9.68 6.36 8.15
CA ASP A 65 9.76 7.81 8.00
C ASP A 65 9.89 8.56 9.33
N ARG A 66 9.11 8.11 10.33
CA ARG A 66 9.05 8.75 11.66
C ARG A 66 10.22 8.40 12.57
N ASP A 67 10.89 7.28 12.34
CA ASP A 67 11.97 6.80 13.19
C ASP A 67 13.34 7.10 12.57
N LEU A 68 14.01 8.11 13.13
CA LEU A 68 15.31 8.60 12.68
C LEU A 68 16.40 7.51 12.72
N PHE A 69 16.31 6.55 13.64
CA PHE A 69 17.29 5.46 13.75
C PHE A 69 17.12 4.44 12.62
N LEU A 70 15.88 4.10 12.28
CA LEU A 70 15.56 3.22 11.14
C LEU A 70 16.01 3.85 9.81
N TRP A 71 15.80 5.15 9.64
CA TRP A 71 16.31 5.89 8.48
C TRP A 71 17.83 5.81 8.35
N HIS A 72 18.55 5.99 9.47
CA HIS A 72 20.01 5.90 9.49
C HIS A 72 20.49 4.50 9.11
N ASP A 73 19.90 3.45 9.66
CA ASP A 73 20.29 2.06 9.34
C ASP A 73 20.09 1.73 7.87
N ILE A 74 19.00 2.19 7.25
CA ILE A 74 18.74 1.99 5.82
C ILE A 74 19.78 2.74 4.98
N LEU A 75 19.94 4.06 5.19
CA LEU A 75 20.80 4.92 4.37
C LEU A 75 22.30 4.70 4.58
N VAL A 76 22.72 4.17 5.72
CA VAL A 76 24.13 3.86 5.99
C VAL A 76 24.50 2.46 5.52
N SER A 77 23.56 1.50 5.52
CA SER A 77 23.81 0.15 4.99
C SER A 77 24.12 0.13 3.50
N GLU A 78 23.58 1.08 2.73
CA GLU A 78 23.79 1.22 1.28
C GLU A 78 25.16 1.79 0.88
N ARG A 79 26.00 2.18 1.85
CA ARG A 79 27.32 2.78 1.65
C ARG A 79 28.49 1.83 1.93
N ARG A 80 28.25 0.53 2.11
CA ARG A 80 29.26 -0.53 2.22
C ARG A 80 29.13 -1.52 1.08
#